data_AF-A0A0G0MRV5-F1
#
_entry.id   AF-A0A0G0MRV5-F1
#
_cell.length_a   1.000
_cell.length_b   1.000
_cell.length_c   1.000
_cell.angle_alpha   90.00
_cell.angle_beta   90.00
_cell.angle_gamma   90.00
#
_symmetry.space_group_name_H-M   'P 1'
#
loop_
_entity.id
_entity.type
_entity.pdbx_description
1 polymer ?
#
loop_
_entity_poly.entity_id
_entity_poly.type
_entity_poly.pdbx_seq_one_letter_code
_entity_poly.pdbx_strand_id
1 'polypeptide(L)'
;MGYLPENKKFYAYLRRVGYILVFKPILKYKNGIIKGNCDGELILHCMLEYANFDKAVIVSGDGDFHCLIECLKQRGKLLAIGVPNRNQYSSLFRKFLKYCFYIADQKSFLEYKSERHVD
;
A
#
# COMPACT_ATOMS: atom_id res chain seq x y z
N MET A 1 7.54 4.82 -0.60
CA MET A 1 8.20 4.69 -1.93
C MET A 1 9.37 5.66 -2.02
N GLY A 2 10.39 5.32 -2.80
CA GLY A 2 11.41 6.31 -3.20
C GLY A 2 10.83 7.38 -4.13
N TYR A 3 11.31 8.61 -4.04
CA TYR A 3 10.97 9.66 -5.02
C TYR A 3 11.76 9.48 -6.31
N LEU A 4 11.06 9.25 -7.43
CA LEU A 4 11.64 9.18 -8.77
C LEU A 4 11.09 10.33 -9.63
N PRO A 5 11.93 11.27 -10.11
CA PRO A 5 11.47 12.41 -10.91
C PRO A 5 10.63 12.02 -12.13
N GLU A 6 10.92 10.87 -12.72
CA GLU A 6 10.24 10.33 -13.90
C GLU A 6 8.76 10.04 -13.65
N ASN A 7 8.39 9.80 -12.38
CA ASN A 7 7.03 9.47 -11.96
C ASN A 7 6.20 10.69 -11.50
N LYS A 8 6.69 11.92 -11.74
CA LYS A 8 6.05 13.16 -11.25
C LYS A 8 4.57 13.30 -11.63
N LYS A 9 4.18 12.90 -12.86
CA LYS A 9 2.79 12.93 -13.32
C LYS A 9 1.90 12.02 -12.48
N PHE A 10 2.37 10.80 -12.18
CA PHE A 10 1.65 9.85 -11.34
C PHE A 10 1.51 10.34 -9.90
N TYR A 11 2.56 10.92 -9.33
CA TYR A 11 2.48 11.52 -7.99
C TYR A 11 1.49 12.69 -7.93
N ALA A 12 1.44 13.52 -8.97
CA ALA A 12 0.45 14.60 -9.06
C ALA A 12 -0.98 14.05 -9.12
N TYR A 13 -1.20 12.98 -9.89
CA TYR A 13 -2.49 12.28 -9.94
C TYR A 13 -2.91 11.76 -8.57
N LEU A 14 -2.04 11.03 -7.86
CA LEU A 14 -2.35 10.46 -6.55
C LEU A 14 -2.73 11.56 -5.54
N ARG A 15 -1.98 12.67 -5.51
CA ARG A 15 -2.33 13.81 -4.64
C ARG A 15 -3.68 14.43 -5.00
N ARG A 16 -3.97 14.58 -6.30
CA ARG A 16 -5.24 15.14 -6.78
C ARG A 16 -6.44 14.30 -6.36
N VAL A 17 -6.29 12.97 -6.29
CA VAL A 17 -7.35 12.05 -5.83
C VAL A 17 -7.33 11.84 -4.30
N GLY A 18 -6.57 12.64 -3.56
CA GLY A 18 -6.62 12.71 -2.09
C GLY A 18 -5.55 11.93 -1.34
N TYR A 19 -4.60 11.26 -2.02
CA TYR A 19 -3.52 10.58 -1.32
C TYR A 19 -2.46 11.54 -0.79
N ILE A 20 -2.08 11.34 0.47
CA ILE A 20 -0.86 11.94 1.04
C ILE A 20 0.32 11.06 0.64
N LEU A 21 1.28 11.64 -0.08
CA LEU A 21 2.46 10.91 -0.54
C LEU A 21 3.63 11.11 0.42
N VAL A 22 4.07 10.00 1.02
CA VAL A 22 5.27 9.95 1.85
C VAL A 22 6.42 9.36 1.05
N PHE A 23 7.47 10.16 0.84
CA PHE A 23 8.65 9.78 0.08
C PHE A 23 9.83 9.50 0.99
N LYS A 24 10.58 8.44 0.67
CA LYS A 24 11.86 8.11 1.31
C LYS A 24 13.03 8.52 0.40
N PRO A 25 14.17 8.95 0.97
CA PRO A 25 15.41 9.06 0.22
C PRO A 25 15.78 7.73 -0.44
N ILE A 26 16.20 7.78 -1.70
CA ILE A 26 16.63 6.59 -2.43
C ILE A 26 18.13 6.42 -2.24
N LEU A 27 18.56 5.20 -1.90
CA LEU A 27 19.97 4.83 -1.95
C LEU A 27 20.27 4.22 -3.32
N LYS A 28 21.05 4.94 -4.13
CA LYS A 28 21.61 4.44 -5.38
C LYS A 28 23.03 3.93 -5.13
N TYR A 29 23.24 2.63 -5.29
CA TYR A 29 24.57 2.04 -5.19
C TYR A 29 25.34 2.21 -6.51
N LYS A 30 26.69 2.12 -6.43
CA LYS A 30 27.58 2.27 -7.60
C LYS A 30 27.31 1.25 -8.71
N ASN A 31 26.70 0.11 -8.39
CA ASN A 31 26.30 -0.93 -9.35
C ASN A 31 24.91 -0.70 -9.97
N GLY A 32 24.29 0.48 -9.77
CA GLY A 32 22.98 0.82 -10.33
C GLY A 32 21.79 0.28 -9.52
N ILE A 33 22.02 -0.49 -8.44
CA ILE A 33 20.93 -0.96 -7.57
C ILE A 33 20.33 0.22 -6.82
N ILE A 34 19.02 0.35 -6.93
CA ILE A 34 18.20 1.32 -6.22
C ILE A 34 17.55 0.60 -5.04
N LYS A 35 17.99 0.87 -3.80
CA LYS A 35 17.24 0.46 -2.61
C LYS A 35 16.23 1.54 -2.26
N GLY A 36 14.95 1.19 -2.34
CA GLY A 36 13.82 2.09 -2.09
C GLY A 36 12.63 1.43 -1.41
N ASN A 37 12.82 0.28 -0.75
CA ASN A 37 11.75 -0.29 0.07
C ASN A 37 11.39 0.68 1.21
N CYS A 38 10.12 0.65 1.59
CA CYS A 38 9.56 1.56 2.57
C CYS A 38 8.75 0.83 3.64
N ASP A 39 9.01 -0.47 3.81
CA ASP A 39 8.21 -1.33 4.68
C ASP A 39 8.34 -0.88 6.13
N GLY A 40 9.58 -0.63 6.58
CA GLY A 40 9.86 -0.10 7.92
C GLY A 40 9.26 1.28 8.16
N GLU A 41 9.38 2.20 7.20
CA GLU A 41 8.78 3.54 7.31
C GLU A 41 7.26 3.49 7.35
N LEU A 42 6.63 2.61 6.57
CA LEU A 42 5.18 2.45 6.56
C LEU A 42 4.69 1.89 7.90
N ILE A 43 5.36 0.89 8.45
CA ILE A 43 5.06 0.35 9.79
C ILE A 43 5.19 1.46 10.83
N LEU A 44 6.30 2.20 10.83
CA LEU A 44 6.53 3.28 11.77
C LEU A 44 5.48 4.39 11.63
N HIS A 45 5.18 4.82 10.42
CA HIS A 45 4.20 5.88 10.16
C HIS A 45 2.80 5.47 10.60
N CYS A 46 2.37 4.23 10.33
CA CYS A 46 1.10 3.72 10.82
C CYS A 46 1.04 3.73 12.36
N MET A 47 2.17 3.46 13.03
CA MET A 47 2.25 3.51 14.48
C MET A 47 2.28 4.94 15.04
N LEU A 48 2.89 5.91 14.34
CA LEU A 48 2.85 7.32 14.72
C LEU A 48 1.44 7.89 14.60
N GLU A 49 0.75 7.56 13.51
CA GLU A 49 -0.63 7.98 13.27
C GLU A 49 -1.67 7.13 14.02
N TYR A 50 -1.23 6.21 14.88
CA TYR A 50 -2.10 5.22 15.51
C TYR A 50 -3.29 5.84 16.23
N ALA A 51 -3.14 7.01 16.86
CA ALA A 51 -4.22 7.71 17.53
C ALA A 51 -5.16 8.48 16.58
N ASN A 52 -4.73 8.73 15.34
CA ASN A 52 -5.40 9.62 14.39
C ASN A 52 -6.30 8.87 13.39
N PHE A 53 -6.48 7.55 13.56
CA PHE A 53 -7.45 6.76 12.79
C PHE A 53 -8.21 5.77 13.67
N ASP A 54 -9.45 5.49 13.30
CA ASP A 54 -10.29 4.48 13.96
C ASP A 54 -9.94 3.07 13.52
N LYS A 55 -9.81 2.89 12.20
CA LYS A 55 -9.43 1.63 11.58
C LYS A 55 -8.47 1.84 10.40
N ALA A 56 -7.65 0.84 10.12
CA ALA A 56 -6.69 0.83 9.04
C ALA A 56 -7.07 -0.18 7.95
N VAL A 57 -6.92 0.24 6.69
CA VAL A 57 -6.88 -0.64 5.52
C VAL A 57 -5.43 -0.75 5.06
N ILE A 58 -4.88 -1.97 5.07
CA ILE A 58 -3.50 -2.22 4.63
C ILE A 58 -3.55 -2.79 3.22
N VAL A 59 -3.00 -2.08 2.23
CA VAL A 59 -2.96 -2.56 0.84
C VAL A 59 -1.55 -3.08 0.55
N SER A 60 -1.34 -4.37 0.79
CA SER A 60 -0.08 -5.08 0.52
C SER A 60 -0.31 -6.59 0.54
N GLY A 61 0.45 -7.33 -0.26
CA GLY A 61 0.57 -8.80 -0.17
C GLY A 61 1.84 -9.26 0.56
N ASP A 62 2.68 -8.33 1.02
CA ASP A 62 4.00 -8.61 1.57
C ASP A 62 3.93 -9.14 3.03
N GLY A 63 4.67 -10.20 3.30
CA GLY A 63 4.75 -10.84 4.61
C GLY A 63 5.39 -9.96 5.68
N ASP A 64 6.21 -8.98 5.30
CA ASP A 64 6.89 -8.06 6.22
C ASP A 64 5.90 -7.23 7.05
N PHE A 65 4.66 -7.04 6.56
CA PHE A 65 3.61 -6.33 7.30
C PHE A 65 2.83 -7.21 8.29
N HIS A 66 3.16 -8.50 8.41
CA HIS A 66 2.45 -9.42 9.31
C HIS A 66 2.41 -8.90 10.76
N CYS A 67 3.51 -8.33 11.25
CA CYS A 67 3.58 -7.80 12.61
C CYS A 67 2.64 -6.61 12.82
N LEU A 68 2.57 -5.70 11.84
CA LEU A 68 1.66 -4.55 11.85
C LEU A 68 0.21 -5.02 11.82
N ILE A 69 -0.12 -5.96 10.92
CA ILE A 69 -1.47 -6.51 10.77
C ILE A 69 -1.93 -7.20 12.05
N GLU A 70 -1.08 -8.03 12.66
CA GLU A 70 -1.37 -8.69 13.94
C GLU A 70 -1.62 -7.64 15.05
N CYS A 71 -0.76 -6.63 15.13
CA CYS A 71 -0.87 -5.55 16.12
C CYS A 71 -2.19 -4.78 15.98
N LEU A 72 -2.53 -4.37 14.76
CA LEU A 72 -3.78 -3.66 14.46
C LEU A 72 -5.00 -4.54 14.74
N LYS A 73 -4.95 -5.84 14.41
CA LYS A 73 -6.04 -6.78 14.72
C LYS A 73 -6.25 -6.90 16.22
N GLN A 74 -5.19 -7.17 16.98
CA GLN A 74 -5.26 -7.36 18.43
C GLN A 74 -5.83 -6.14 19.16
N ARG A 75 -5.52 -4.94 18.65
CA ARG A 75 -6.03 -3.68 19.21
C ARG A 75 -7.37 -3.24 18.60
N GLY A 76 -8.00 -4.10 17.81
CA GLY A 76 -9.29 -3.80 17.18
C GLY A 76 -9.23 -2.65 16.17
N LYS A 77 -8.06 -2.33 15.60
CA LYS A 77 -7.86 -1.27 14.59
C LYS A 77 -7.74 -1.77 13.16
N LEU A 78 -7.64 -3.07 12.91
CA LEU A 78 -7.62 -3.58 11.53
C LEU A 78 -9.05 -3.59 10.93
N LEU A 79 -9.23 -2.93 9.78
CA LEU A 79 -10.46 -3.03 8.99
C LEU A 79 -10.35 -4.11 7.93
N ALA A 80 -9.36 -3.99 7.05
CA ALA A 80 -9.23 -4.84 5.87
C ALA A 80 -7.78 -4.89 5.35
N ILE A 81 -7.48 -5.93 4.57
CA ILE A 81 -6.20 -6.13 3.89
C ILE A 81 -6.46 -6.27 2.39
N GLY A 82 -6.00 -5.32 1.59
CA GLY A 82 -6.08 -5.38 0.13
C GLY A 82 -4.89 -6.15 -0.42
N VAL A 83 -5.13 -7.37 -0.91
CA VAL A 83 -4.10 -8.18 -1.58
C VAL A 83 -4.34 -8.21 -3.10
N PRO A 84 -3.28 -8.37 -3.93
CA PRO A 84 -3.43 -8.37 -5.39
C PRO A 84 -4.48 -9.37 -5.91
N ASN A 85 -4.35 -10.65 -5.52
CA ASN A 85 -5.25 -11.74 -5.89
C ASN A 85 -5.05 -12.95 -4.97
N ARG A 86 -5.78 -14.05 -5.21
CA ARG A 86 -5.79 -15.28 -4.40
C ARG A 86 -4.45 -16.01 -4.33
N ASN A 87 -3.54 -15.74 -5.26
CA ASN A 87 -2.28 -16.46 -5.42
C ASN A 87 -1.04 -15.61 -5.13
N GLN A 88 -1.21 -14.31 -4.83
CA GLN A 88 -0.10 -13.35 -4.70
C GLN A 88 -0.15 -12.59 -3.38
N TYR A 89 0.04 -13.32 -2.27
CA TYR A 89 0.28 -12.76 -0.94
C TYR A 89 1.02 -13.77 -0.06
N SER A 90 1.67 -13.29 1.00
CA SER A 90 2.41 -14.13 1.94
C SER A 90 1.53 -15.16 2.65
N SER A 91 2.02 -16.39 2.80
CA SER A 91 1.34 -17.46 3.56
C SER A 91 1.05 -17.06 5.02
N LEU A 92 1.79 -16.08 5.56
CA LEU A 92 1.57 -15.48 6.87
C LEU A 92 0.17 -14.85 7.01
N PHE A 93 -0.49 -14.50 5.91
CA PHE A 93 -1.83 -13.90 5.93
C PHE A 93 -2.97 -14.92 6.00
N ARG A 94 -2.68 -16.23 5.97
CA ARG A 94 -3.71 -17.28 6.06
C ARG A 94 -4.61 -17.15 7.31
N LYS A 95 -4.07 -16.68 8.42
CA LYS A 95 -4.83 -16.41 9.67
C LYS A 95 -5.65 -15.10 9.64
N PHE A 96 -5.51 -14.30 8.60
CA PHE A 96 -6.18 -13.01 8.41
C PHE A 96 -7.13 -13.00 7.21
N LEU A 97 -7.37 -14.14 6.55
CA LEU A 97 -8.18 -14.21 5.32
C LEU A 97 -9.56 -13.55 5.45
N LYS A 98 -10.16 -13.57 6.64
CA LYS A 98 -11.44 -12.88 6.91
C LYS A 98 -11.40 -11.35 6.76
N TYR A 99 -10.21 -10.75 6.78
CA TYR A 99 -9.99 -9.32 6.54
C TYR A 99 -9.53 -9.05 5.10
N CYS A 100 -9.18 -10.09 4.34
CA CYS A 100 -8.62 -9.92 3.00
C CYS A 100 -9.72 -9.65 1.97
N PHE A 101 -9.48 -8.68 1.10
CA PHE A 101 -10.18 -8.54 -0.17
C PHE A 101 -9.17 -8.57 -1.32
N TYR A 102 -9.62 -9.06 -2.47
CA TYR A 102 -8.78 -9.21 -3.66
C TYR A 102 -9.01 -8.02 -4.58
N ILE A 103 -7.96 -7.25 -4.83
CA ILE A 103 -8.03 -6.07 -5.69
C ILE A 103 -8.41 -6.47 -7.12
N ALA A 104 -7.91 -7.61 -7.61
CA ALA A 104 -8.26 -8.14 -8.92
C ALA A 104 -9.76 -8.42 -9.09
N ASP A 105 -10.46 -8.82 -8.02
CA ASP A 105 -11.90 -9.09 -8.04
C ASP A 105 -12.71 -7.77 -8.15
N GLN A 106 -12.08 -6.62 -7.89
CA GLN A 106 -12.69 -5.29 -7.95
C GLN A 106 -12.43 -4.57 -9.28
N LYS A 107 -11.93 -5.28 -10.30
CA LYS A 107 -11.54 -4.69 -11.59
C LYS A 107 -12.64 -3.84 -12.23
N SER A 108 -13.90 -4.28 -12.20
CA SER A 108 -15.02 -3.53 -12.79
C SER A 108 -15.22 -2.12 -12.22
N PHE A 109 -14.81 -1.90 -10.97
CA PHE A 109 -14.88 -0.62 -10.27
C PHE A 109 -13.57 0.16 -10.31
N LEU A 110 -12.43 -0.54 -10.30
CA LEU A 110 -11.11 0.06 -10.16
C LEU A 110 -10.36 0.26 -11.48
N GLU A 111 -10.81 -0.38 -12.57
CA GLU A 111 -10.16 -0.23 -13.86
C GLU A 111 -10.23 1.22 -14.35
N TYR A 112 -9.12 1.70 -14.88
CA TYR A 112 -9.09 2.99 -15.54
C TYR A 112 -9.92 2.90 -16.82
N LYS A 113 -11.10 3.52 -16.82
CA LYS A 113 -11.88 3.74 -18.03
C LYS A 113 -11.32 4.99 -18.69
N SER A 114 -10.61 4.85 -19.81
CA SER A 114 -10.25 6.03 -20.59
C SER A 114 -11.54 6.64 -21.12
N GLU A 115 -11.98 7.77 -20.58
CA GLU A 115 -12.89 8.63 -21.32
C GLU A 115 -12.20 8.96 -22.64
N ARG A 116 -12.76 8.47 -23.74
CA ARG A 116 -12.43 9.02 -25.05
C ARG A 116 -12.82 10.49 -24.95
N HIS A 117 -11.84 11.39 -24.91
CA HIS A 117 -12.08 12.77 -25.30
C HIS A 117 -12.57 12.69 -26.75
N VAL A 118 -13.87 12.89 -26.92
CA VAL A 118 -14.46 13.21 -28.21
C VAL A 118 -14.16 14.70 -28.38
N ASP A 119 -13.17 15.00 -29.22
CA ASP A 119 -12.97 16.34 -29.78
C ASP A 119 -14.19 16.75 -30.62
#